data_AF-A0A6L3F660-F1
#
_entry.id   AF-A0A6L3F660-F1
#
_cell.length_a   1.000
_cell.length_b   1.000
_cell.length_c   1.000
_cell.angle_alpha   90.00
_cell.angle_beta   90.00
_cell.angle_gamma   90.00
#
_symmetry.space_group_name_H-M   'P 1'
#
loop_
_entity.id
_entity.type
_entity.pdbx_description
1 polymer ?
#
loop_
_entity_poly.entity_id
_entity_poly.type
_entity_poly.pdbx_seq_one_letter_code
_entity_poly.pdbx_strand_id
1 'polypeptide(L)'
;FSATPQSHYWDDPVNQAVMKAWQAGIVVVASAGNTGPEAMTISIPGNVPYIITVGAMSDNYTPNNRTDDILTSFSAAGPTVEGFVKPDVVAPGGHISSVMANNSFLALEHPEFHDGSIYFTMSGTSQAAAVTTGVVALMLEANPALSPDEVKCRLMASAHPAITPNGDLAYSIFQQGAGQISAYYAVHYYNNDFGSNCANQGLDIDADLAGTTHFGGRANYDSATDNYYIMDLDGFAWSDGYAWSDGYWWNYAYYMWSDGFAWSDGYAWSDGFAWSDGYAWSDGFAWSDAQMAVNTWVPQE
;
A
#
# COMPACT_ATOMS: atom_id res chain seq x y z
N PHE A 1 8.57 -11.51 5.35
CA PHE A 1 9.86 -10.98 4.86
C PHE A 1 9.72 -9.47 4.82
N SER A 2 10.61 -8.73 5.48
CA SER A 2 10.58 -7.27 5.48
C SER A 2 11.99 -6.75 5.72
N ALA A 3 12.44 -5.81 4.89
CA ALA A 3 13.71 -5.11 5.06
C ALA A 3 13.60 -3.69 4.50
N THR A 4 14.46 -2.79 4.96
CA THR A 4 14.55 -1.43 4.41
C THR A 4 14.97 -1.50 2.94
N PRO A 5 14.31 -0.81 2.00
CA PRO A 5 14.76 -0.74 0.62
C PRO A 5 16.20 -0.21 0.53
N GLN A 6 17.05 -0.87 -0.26
CA GLN A 6 18.45 -0.47 -0.51
C GLN A 6 18.74 -0.22 -1.99
N SER A 7 17.72 -0.37 -2.85
CA SER A 7 17.77 -0.16 -4.29
C SER A 7 16.38 0.22 -4.77
N HIS A 8 16.28 0.65 -6.03
CA HIS A 8 14.99 0.91 -6.63
C HIS A 8 14.14 -0.35 -6.69
N TYR A 9 12.80 -0.19 -6.67
CA TYR A 9 11.93 -1.37 -6.65
C TYR A 9 12.13 -2.29 -7.86
N TRP A 10 12.57 -1.76 -9.01
CA TRP A 10 12.85 -2.54 -10.21
C TRP A 10 14.21 -3.25 -10.20
N ASP A 11 15.14 -2.85 -9.33
CA ASP A 11 16.48 -3.45 -9.22
C ASP A 11 16.57 -4.53 -8.13
N ASP A 12 15.67 -4.49 -7.13
CA ASP A 12 15.69 -5.46 -6.03
C ASP A 12 15.21 -6.86 -6.50
N PRO A 13 15.98 -7.94 -6.27
CA PRO A 13 15.65 -9.27 -6.78
C PRO A 13 14.38 -9.88 -6.14
N VAL A 14 14.06 -9.52 -4.89
CA VAL A 14 12.81 -9.94 -4.22
C VAL A 14 11.64 -9.22 -4.86
N ASN A 15 11.79 -7.91 -5.13
CA ASN A 15 10.77 -7.13 -5.81
C ASN A 15 10.51 -7.62 -7.24
N GLN A 16 11.56 -7.92 -8.00
CA GLN A 16 11.42 -8.54 -9.32
C GLN A 16 10.70 -9.89 -9.26
N ALA A 17 10.97 -10.70 -8.22
CA ALA A 17 10.29 -11.98 -8.05
C ALA A 17 8.78 -11.81 -7.78
N VAL A 18 8.38 -10.86 -6.94
CA VAL A 18 6.95 -10.59 -6.70
C VAL A 18 6.27 -9.94 -7.89
N MET A 19 6.98 -9.09 -8.66
CA MET A 19 6.45 -8.55 -9.92
C MET A 19 6.20 -9.66 -10.94
N LYS A 20 7.11 -10.62 -11.08
CA LYS A 20 6.89 -11.80 -11.94
C LYS A 20 5.73 -12.68 -11.46
N ALA A 21 5.53 -12.81 -10.15
CA ALA A 21 4.37 -13.52 -9.61
C ALA A 21 3.07 -12.79 -9.98
N TRP A 22 3.02 -11.46 -9.81
CA TRP A 22 1.89 -10.63 -10.20
C TRP A 22 1.58 -10.74 -11.70
N GLN A 23 2.60 -10.61 -12.55
CA GLN A 23 2.52 -10.78 -14.01
C GLN A 23 1.97 -12.16 -14.40
N ALA A 24 2.31 -13.21 -13.65
CA ALA A 24 1.80 -14.57 -13.86
C ALA A 24 0.37 -14.80 -13.36
N GLY A 25 -0.34 -13.76 -12.90
CA GLY A 25 -1.71 -13.86 -12.39
C GLY A 25 -1.80 -14.30 -10.93
N ILE A 26 -0.69 -14.31 -10.18
CA ILE A 26 -0.67 -14.67 -8.76
C ILE A 26 -0.83 -13.39 -7.93
N VAL A 27 -1.90 -13.31 -7.13
CA VAL A 27 -2.09 -12.20 -6.20
C VAL A 27 -1.01 -12.25 -5.12
N VAL A 28 -0.27 -11.15 -4.98
CA VAL A 28 0.74 -10.99 -3.92
C VAL A 28 0.26 -9.97 -2.89
N VAL A 29 0.26 -10.39 -1.63
CA VAL A 29 -0.03 -9.53 -0.47
C VAL A 29 1.24 -9.44 0.38
N ALA A 30 1.70 -8.22 0.65
CA ALA A 30 2.89 -7.94 1.44
C ALA A 30 2.56 -7.05 2.64
N SER A 31 3.26 -7.27 3.75
CA SER A 31 3.24 -6.38 4.90
C SER A 31 3.91 -5.05 4.57
N ALA A 32 3.36 -3.93 5.03
CA ALA A 32 3.98 -2.61 4.87
C ALA A 32 5.35 -2.51 5.55
N GLY A 33 5.51 -3.14 6.72
CA GLY A 33 6.69 -3.02 7.58
C GLY A 33 6.31 -2.56 8.98
N ASN A 34 7.25 -2.70 9.91
CA ASN A 34 7.03 -2.48 11.34
C ASN A 34 7.92 -1.35 11.91
N THR A 35 8.36 -0.44 11.05
CA THR A 35 9.29 0.66 11.40
C THR A 35 8.63 2.04 11.31
N GLY A 36 7.30 2.09 11.30
CA GLY A 36 6.53 3.34 11.34
C GLY A 36 6.52 3.99 12.75
N PRO A 37 5.68 5.02 12.95
CA PRO A 37 4.63 5.52 12.04
C PRO A 37 5.12 6.62 11.08
N GLU A 38 6.41 6.95 11.15
CA GLU A 38 7.02 8.00 10.33
C GLU A 38 6.99 7.66 8.84
N ALA A 39 6.98 8.70 8.00
CA ALA A 39 7.00 8.56 6.55
C ALA A 39 8.29 7.87 6.05
N MET A 40 8.26 7.35 4.82
CA MET A 40 9.39 6.66 4.17
C MET A 40 9.84 5.38 4.88
N THR A 41 8.92 4.68 5.54
CA THR A 41 9.22 3.48 6.32
C THR A 41 8.70 2.19 5.67
N ILE A 42 8.12 2.27 4.46
CA ILE A 42 7.65 1.11 3.70
C ILE A 42 8.82 0.19 3.34
N SER A 43 8.69 -1.06 3.73
CA SER A 43 9.69 -2.11 3.55
C SER A 43 9.53 -2.88 2.23
N ILE A 44 10.56 -3.62 1.83
CA ILE A 44 10.45 -4.60 0.74
C ILE A 44 9.70 -5.87 1.22
N PRO A 45 8.85 -6.50 0.40
CA PRO A 45 8.47 -6.10 -0.95
C PRO A 45 7.25 -5.15 -1.02
N GLY A 46 6.80 -4.61 0.11
CA GLY A 46 5.66 -3.68 0.18
C GLY A 46 5.86 -2.36 -0.59
N ASN A 47 7.09 -2.03 -0.99
CA ASN A 47 7.39 -0.88 -1.84
C ASN A 47 7.09 -1.10 -3.33
N VAL A 48 6.76 -2.33 -3.76
CA VAL A 48 6.41 -2.61 -5.16
C VAL A 48 5.05 -1.98 -5.49
N PRO A 49 4.95 -1.15 -6.54
CA PRO A 49 3.72 -0.42 -6.83
C PRO A 49 2.56 -1.34 -7.22
N TYR A 50 2.85 -2.44 -7.92
CA TYR A 50 1.86 -3.38 -8.46
C TYR A 50 1.07 -4.13 -7.39
N ILE A 51 1.75 -4.64 -6.36
CA ILE A 51 1.16 -5.59 -5.41
C ILE A 51 0.27 -4.90 -4.36
N ILE A 52 -0.36 -5.71 -3.51
CA ILE A 52 -1.13 -5.25 -2.35
C ILE A 52 -0.22 -5.16 -1.14
N THR A 53 -0.08 -3.97 -0.58
CA THR A 53 0.70 -3.66 0.61
C THR A 53 -0.24 -3.30 1.75
N VAL A 54 -0.07 -3.96 2.90
CA VAL A 54 -1.02 -3.92 4.00
C VAL A 54 -0.37 -3.33 5.25
N GLY A 55 -0.92 -2.21 5.74
CA GLY A 55 -0.62 -1.65 7.06
C GLY A 55 -1.45 -2.32 8.16
N ALA A 56 -1.13 -2.04 9.42
CA ALA A 56 -1.76 -2.67 10.58
C ALA A 56 -2.62 -1.69 11.39
N MET A 57 -3.76 -2.18 11.83
CA MET A 57 -4.62 -1.52 12.82
C MET A 57 -4.94 -2.48 13.97
N SER A 58 -5.32 -1.91 15.11
CA SER A 58 -5.85 -2.64 16.27
C SER A 58 -7.31 -2.25 16.46
N ASP A 59 -8.13 -3.23 16.80
CA ASP A 59 -9.51 -3.04 17.24
C ASP A 59 -9.59 -2.70 18.73
N ASN A 60 -8.45 -2.44 19.40
CA ASN A 60 -8.36 -2.12 20.82
C ASN A 60 -9.09 -3.13 21.75
N TYR A 61 -9.15 -4.41 21.35
CA TYR A 61 -9.91 -5.47 22.03
C TYR A 61 -11.44 -5.25 22.07
N THR A 62 -11.96 -4.38 21.22
CA THR A 62 -13.38 -4.02 21.13
C THR A 62 -13.92 -4.34 19.73
N PRO A 63 -14.01 -5.62 19.32
CA PRO A 63 -14.34 -6.02 17.94
C PRO A 63 -15.72 -5.54 17.43
N ASN A 64 -16.61 -5.12 18.34
CA ASN A 64 -17.94 -4.58 18.01
C ASN A 64 -18.00 -3.04 18.06
N ASN A 65 -16.91 -2.38 18.43
CA ASN A 65 -16.83 -0.93 18.56
C ASN A 65 -15.70 -0.38 17.70
N ARG A 66 -16.03 0.13 16.51
CA ARG A 66 -15.02 0.70 15.61
C ARG A 66 -14.57 2.11 15.99
N THR A 67 -15.17 2.73 17.01
CA THR A 67 -14.87 4.13 17.34
C THR A 67 -13.53 4.30 18.03
N ASP A 68 -12.97 3.23 18.58
CA ASP A 68 -11.64 3.19 19.21
C ASP A 68 -10.63 2.35 18.43
N ASP A 69 -10.96 1.97 17.19
CA ASP A 69 -10.01 1.39 16.24
C ASP A 69 -8.90 2.41 15.94
N ILE A 70 -7.64 1.97 16.01
CA ILE A 70 -6.47 2.83 15.77
C ILE A 70 -5.48 2.16 14.82
N LEU A 71 -4.76 2.96 14.03
CA LEU A 71 -3.55 2.46 13.38
C LEU A 71 -2.51 2.13 14.43
N THR A 72 -1.83 0.99 14.26
CA THR A 72 -0.78 0.60 15.19
C THR A 72 0.43 1.52 15.03
N SER A 73 1.02 1.94 16.13
CA SER A 73 2.22 2.78 16.19
C SER A 73 3.40 2.25 15.36
N PHE A 74 3.55 0.93 15.21
CA PHE A 74 4.63 0.36 14.40
C PHE A 74 4.34 0.30 12.89
N SER A 75 3.09 0.51 12.45
CA SER A 75 2.72 0.30 11.03
C SER A 75 3.50 1.27 10.14
N ALA A 76 4.32 0.71 9.25
CA ALA A 76 5.06 1.51 8.28
C ALA A 76 4.13 2.38 7.43
N ALA A 77 4.60 3.59 7.13
CA ALA A 77 3.89 4.60 6.38
C ALA A 77 4.71 5.04 5.16
N GLY A 78 4.00 5.36 4.09
CA GLY A 78 4.56 5.87 2.86
C GLY A 78 5.00 7.33 2.95
N PRO A 79 5.35 7.94 1.80
CA PRO A 79 5.44 7.28 0.50
C PRO A 79 6.58 6.25 0.40
N THR A 80 6.63 5.51 -0.70
CA THR A 80 7.84 4.77 -1.08
C THR A 80 8.93 5.73 -1.56
N VAL A 81 10.17 5.21 -1.71
CA VAL A 81 11.29 5.98 -2.28
C VAL A 81 10.95 6.53 -3.68
N GLU A 82 10.24 5.75 -4.50
CA GLU A 82 9.80 6.14 -5.83
C GLU A 82 8.50 6.97 -5.84
N GLY A 83 8.02 7.42 -4.68
CA GLY A 83 6.89 8.34 -4.56
C GLY A 83 5.50 7.69 -4.65
N PHE A 84 5.39 6.37 -4.51
CA PHE A 84 4.08 5.71 -4.46
C PHE A 84 3.40 5.87 -3.11
N VAL A 85 2.08 6.02 -3.15
CA VAL A 85 1.23 5.91 -1.95
C VAL A 85 1.22 4.46 -1.50
N LYS A 86 1.68 4.22 -0.27
CA LYS A 86 1.62 2.93 0.42
C LYS A 86 1.40 3.19 1.91
N PRO A 87 0.74 2.29 2.67
CA PRO A 87 0.14 1.04 2.20
C PRO A 87 -1.07 1.27 1.28
N ASP A 88 -1.56 0.23 0.59
CA ASP A 88 -2.78 0.36 -0.22
C ASP A 88 -4.03 0.30 0.67
N VAL A 89 -3.99 -0.52 1.73
CA VAL A 89 -5.08 -0.74 2.70
C VAL A 89 -4.49 -1.06 4.08
N VAL A 90 -5.32 -1.03 5.12
CA VAL A 90 -4.97 -1.54 6.45
C VAL A 90 -5.90 -2.68 6.88
N ALA A 91 -5.41 -3.55 7.75
CA ALA A 91 -6.17 -4.68 8.28
C ALA A 91 -5.80 -4.96 9.74
N PRO A 92 -6.63 -5.74 10.49
CA PRO A 92 -6.30 -6.17 11.84
C PRO A 92 -4.92 -6.83 11.91
N GLY A 93 -4.01 -6.19 12.63
CA GLY A 93 -2.64 -6.62 12.82
C GLY A 93 -2.13 -6.42 14.24
N GLY A 94 -2.85 -5.68 15.08
CA GLY A 94 -2.62 -5.64 16.53
C GLY A 94 -3.28 -6.83 17.23
N HIS A 95 -2.60 -7.39 18.21
CA HIS A 95 -3.15 -8.34 19.20
C HIS A 95 -3.82 -9.58 18.58
N ILE A 96 -3.33 -10.04 17.43
CA ILE A 96 -3.90 -11.18 16.72
C ILE A 96 -3.47 -12.48 17.41
N SER A 97 -4.46 -13.25 17.85
CA SER A 97 -4.27 -14.58 18.42
C SER A 97 -4.29 -15.65 17.32
N SER A 98 -3.21 -16.43 17.21
CA SER A 98 -3.11 -17.52 16.23
C SER A 98 -2.31 -18.69 16.80
N VAL A 99 -2.21 -19.78 16.04
CA VAL A 99 -1.58 -21.00 16.50
C VAL A 99 -0.06 -20.86 16.57
N MET A 100 0.53 -21.28 17.70
CA MET A 100 1.97 -21.40 17.87
C MET A 100 2.27 -22.58 18.77
N ALA A 101 3.26 -23.40 18.42
CA ALA A 101 3.69 -24.47 19.30
C ALA A 101 4.43 -23.88 20.52
N ASN A 102 4.14 -24.39 21.71
CA ASN A 102 4.73 -23.94 22.97
C ASN A 102 6.27 -24.04 23.06
N ASN A 103 6.89 -24.80 22.17
CA ASN A 103 8.33 -24.98 22.07
C ASN A 103 8.97 -24.16 20.92
N SER A 104 8.20 -23.30 20.27
CA SER A 104 8.72 -22.37 19.25
C SER A 104 9.63 -21.33 19.92
N PHE A 105 10.64 -20.83 19.21
CA PHE A 105 11.56 -19.83 19.73
C PHE A 105 10.84 -18.63 20.37
N LEU A 106 9.86 -18.05 19.67
CA LEU A 106 9.07 -16.92 20.17
C LEU A 106 8.22 -17.28 21.41
N ALA A 107 7.67 -18.49 21.46
CA ALA A 107 6.90 -18.97 22.61
C ALA A 107 7.76 -19.16 23.88
N LEU A 108 9.04 -19.49 23.69
CA LEU A 108 10.00 -19.66 24.78
C LEU A 108 10.57 -18.33 25.27
N GLU A 109 10.83 -17.39 24.37
CA GLU A 109 11.34 -16.04 24.71
C GLU A 109 10.24 -15.13 25.28
N HIS A 110 8.99 -15.31 24.84
CA HIS A 110 7.84 -14.49 25.26
C HIS A 110 6.65 -15.34 25.72
N PRO A 111 6.80 -16.17 26.78
CA PRO A 111 5.74 -17.05 27.25
C PRO A 111 4.49 -16.29 27.74
N GLU A 112 4.61 -15.01 28.10
CA GLU A 112 3.51 -14.15 28.52
C GLU A 112 2.41 -13.95 27.47
N PHE A 113 2.72 -14.14 26.18
CA PHE A 113 1.75 -14.01 25.09
C PHE A 113 1.19 -15.36 24.62
N HIS A 114 1.62 -16.47 25.21
CA HIS A 114 1.05 -17.79 24.96
C HIS A 114 -0.04 -18.11 25.98
N ASP A 115 -1.16 -18.67 25.54
CA ASP A 115 -2.28 -19.06 26.40
C ASP A 115 -2.04 -20.35 27.22
N GLY A 116 -0.85 -20.95 27.14
CA GLY A 116 -0.51 -22.26 27.71
C GLY A 116 -1.09 -23.48 26.99
N SER A 117 -1.85 -23.30 25.90
CA SER A 117 -2.46 -24.34 25.09
C SER A 117 -1.88 -24.35 23.67
N ILE A 118 -2.52 -23.68 22.71
CA ILE A 118 -2.10 -23.67 21.30
C ILE A 118 -2.06 -22.26 20.71
N TYR A 119 -2.49 -21.23 21.44
CA TYR A 119 -2.60 -19.88 20.93
C TYR A 119 -1.51 -18.97 21.47
N PHE A 120 -1.02 -18.11 20.59
CA PHE A 120 -0.06 -17.06 20.90
C PHE A 120 -0.53 -15.76 20.25
N THR A 121 -0.50 -14.68 21.02
CA THR A 121 -0.91 -13.35 20.56
C THR A 121 0.28 -12.57 20.03
N MET A 122 0.19 -12.11 18.78
CA MET A 122 1.22 -11.29 18.13
C MET A 122 0.65 -10.02 17.53
N SER A 123 1.51 -9.03 17.39
CA SER A 123 1.22 -7.80 16.67
C SER A 123 2.21 -7.65 15.52
N GLY A 124 1.76 -7.08 14.40
CA GLY A 124 2.59 -6.81 13.24
C GLY A 124 1.80 -6.63 11.95
N THR A 125 2.39 -5.91 10.98
CA THR A 125 1.87 -5.85 9.61
C THR A 125 1.91 -7.20 8.91
N SER A 126 2.73 -8.15 9.38
CA SER A 126 2.70 -9.55 8.96
C SER A 126 1.34 -10.23 9.23
N GLN A 127 0.73 -9.95 10.38
CA GLN A 127 -0.58 -10.47 10.77
C GLN A 127 -1.67 -9.82 9.91
N ALA A 128 -1.59 -8.51 9.71
CA ALA A 128 -2.49 -7.79 8.81
C ALA A 128 -2.45 -8.34 7.37
N ALA A 129 -1.25 -8.60 6.83
CA ALA A 129 -1.08 -9.22 5.52
C ALA A 129 -1.70 -10.63 5.45
N ALA A 130 -1.59 -11.43 6.51
CA ALA A 130 -2.22 -12.75 6.57
C ALA A 130 -3.76 -12.65 6.60
N VAL A 131 -4.32 -11.71 7.37
CA VAL A 131 -5.77 -11.44 7.39
C VAL A 131 -6.27 -11.02 6.00
N THR A 132 -5.59 -10.08 5.35
CA THR A 132 -5.91 -9.65 3.98
C THR A 132 -5.81 -10.80 2.98
N THR A 133 -4.80 -11.68 3.11
CA THR A 133 -4.65 -12.86 2.26
C THR A 133 -5.85 -13.80 2.39
N GLY A 134 -6.41 -13.97 3.60
CA GLY A 134 -7.64 -14.73 3.80
C GLY A 134 -8.84 -14.12 3.07
N VAL A 135 -8.97 -12.79 3.08
CA VAL A 135 -10.01 -12.08 2.33
C VAL A 135 -9.83 -12.26 0.82
N VAL A 136 -8.60 -12.14 0.31
CA VAL A 136 -8.27 -12.42 -1.10
C VAL A 136 -8.67 -13.84 -1.49
N ALA A 137 -8.41 -14.84 -0.63
CA ALA A 137 -8.81 -16.21 -0.89
C ALA A 137 -10.34 -16.35 -1.01
N LEU A 138 -11.12 -15.69 -0.16
CA LEU A 138 -12.59 -15.65 -0.27
C LEU A 138 -13.06 -14.97 -1.56
N MET A 139 -12.38 -13.89 -1.99
CA MET A 139 -12.69 -13.21 -3.25
C MET A 139 -12.47 -14.14 -4.45
N LEU A 140 -11.35 -14.87 -4.46
CA LEU A 140 -11.01 -15.82 -5.52
C LEU A 140 -11.86 -17.09 -5.47
N GLU A 141 -12.32 -17.53 -4.29
CA GLU A 141 -13.30 -18.61 -4.17
C GLU A 141 -14.65 -18.19 -4.77
N ALA A 142 -15.11 -16.97 -4.49
CA ALA A 142 -16.36 -16.45 -5.03
C ALA A 142 -16.27 -16.15 -6.53
N ASN A 143 -15.11 -15.69 -7.02
CA ASN A 143 -14.86 -15.46 -8.43
C ASN A 143 -13.40 -15.82 -8.81
N PRO A 144 -13.17 -17.05 -9.31
CA PRO A 144 -11.83 -17.49 -9.70
C PRO A 144 -11.25 -16.79 -10.93
N ALA A 145 -12.05 -15.99 -11.65
CA ALA A 145 -11.62 -15.28 -12.86
C ALA A 145 -11.02 -13.89 -12.59
N LEU A 146 -10.99 -13.45 -11.33
CA LEU A 146 -10.43 -12.15 -10.98
C LEU A 146 -8.93 -12.09 -11.28
N SER A 147 -8.52 -11.04 -11.99
CA SER A 147 -7.11 -10.70 -12.12
C SER A 147 -6.56 -10.12 -10.80
N PRO A 148 -5.23 -10.13 -10.60
CA PRO A 148 -4.62 -9.48 -9.45
C PRO A 148 -4.98 -7.99 -9.32
N ASP A 149 -5.05 -7.26 -10.44
CA ASP A 149 -5.44 -5.84 -10.44
C ASP A 149 -6.90 -5.66 -10.04
N GLU A 150 -7.81 -6.54 -10.47
CA GLU A 150 -9.21 -6.51 -10.05
C GLU A 150 -9.35 -6.82 -8.55
N VAL A 151 -8.57 -7.76 -8.02
CA VAL A 151 -8.55 -8.06 -6.58
C VAL A 151 -8.07 -6.84 -5.78
N LYS A 152 -6.96 -6.23 -6.18
CA LYS A 152 -6.43 -5.02 -5.53
C LYS A 152 -7.43 -3.87 -5.59
N CYS A 153 -7.99 -3.62 -6.76
CA CYS A 153 -8.99 -2.58 -6.96
C CYS A 153 -10.21 -2.78 -6.06
N ARG A 154 -10.76 -3.99 -5.99
CA ARG A 154 -11.91 -4.29 -5.11
C ARG A 154 -11.59 -4.13 -3.64
N LEU A 155 -10.41 -4.57 -3.19
CA LEU A 155 -9.98 -4.38 -1.81
C LEU A 155 -9.90 -2.90 -1.44
N MET A 156 -9.29 -2.08 -2.28
CA MET A 156 -9.15 -0.64 -2.05
C MET A 156 -10.51 0.07 -2.11
N ALA A 157 -11.32 -0.20 -3.14
CA ALA A 157 -12.60 0.48 -3.35
C ALA A 157 -13.66 0.14 -2.28
N SER A 158 -13.53 -1.02 -1.65
CA SER A 158 -14.44 -1.47 -0.58
C SER A 158 -13.92 -1.17 0.84
N ALA A 159 -12.73 -0.57 0.95
CA ALA A 159 -12.13 -0.24 2.23
C ALA A 159 -12.88 0.91 2.93
N HIS A 160 -12.81 0.92 4.26
CA HIS A 160 -13.40 1.95 5.09
C HIS A 160 -12.31 2.90 5.59
N PRO A 161 -12.22 4.12 5.06
CA PRO A 161 -11.28 5.10 5.58
C PRO A 161 -11.66 5.48 7.01
N ALA A 162 -10.65 5.62 7.86
CA ALA A 162 -10.80 6.19 9.19
C ALA A 162 -11.10 7.68 9.05
N ILE A 163 -12.27 8.10 9.54
CA ILE A 163 -12.76 9.46 9.48
C ILE A 163 -13.05 9.98 10.89
N THR A 164 -12.68 11.23 11.13
CA THR A 164 -13.02 12.00 12.33
C THR A 164 -14.52 12.33 12.34
N PRO A 165 -15.09 12.72 13.49
CA PRO A 165 -16.48 13.16 13.57
C PRO A 165 -16.85 14.34 12.64
N ASN A 166 -15.86 15.10 12.18
CA ASN A 166 -16.07 16.23 11.28
C ASN A 166 -16.10 15.84 9.79
N GLY A 167 -15.82 14.56 9.47
CA GLY A 167 -15.77 14.04 8.10
C GLY A 167 -14.37 14.04 7.47
N ASP A 168 -13.37 14.57 8.17
CA ASP A 168 -11.97 14.55 7.75
C ASP A 168 -11.35 13.17 8.03
N LEU A 169 -10.57 12.58 7.12
CA LEU A 169 -9.67 11.45 7.40
C LEU A 169 -8.88 11.67 8.70
N ALA A 170 -8.92 10.66 9.57
CA ALA A 170 -8.19 10.65 10.83
C ALA A 170 -6.69 10.37 10.67
N TYR A 171 -6.30 9.77 9.54
CA TYR A 171 -4.91 9.46 9.19
C TYR A 171 -4.60 9.89 7.77
N SER A 172 -3.35 10.22 7.48
CA SER A 172 -2.92 10.54 6.12
C SER A 172 -3.08 9.32 5.19
N ILE A 173 -3.22 9.56 3.89
CA ILE A 173 -3.29 8.48 2.89
C ILE A 173 -2.02 7.61 2.89
N PHE A 174 -0.88 8.16 3.31
CA PHE A 174 0.37 7.43 3.47
C PHE A 174 0.38 6.49 4.69
N GLN A 175 -0.56 6.64 5.61
CA GLN A 175 -0.68 5.78 6.79
C GLN A 175 -1.78 4.73 6.62
N GLN A 176 -2.95 5.14 6.14
CA GLN A 176 -4.11 4.24 6.04
C GLN A 176 -4.40 3.70 4.62
N GLY A 177 -3.77 4.26 3.59
CA GLY A 177 -4.14 3.96 2.20
C GLY A 177 -5.61 4.28 1.93
N ALA A 178 -6.32 3.33 1.31
CA ALA A 178 -7.77 3.41 1.12
C ALA A 178 -8.58 3.16 2.41
N GLY A 179 -7.95 2.71 3.49
CA GLY A 179 -8.59 2.43 4.78
C GLY A 179 -8.62 0.95 5.16
N GLN A 180 -9.43 0.63 6.17
CA GLN A 180 -9.59 -0.72 6.71
C GLN A 180 -10.34 -1.62 5.72
N ILE A 181 -9.78 -2.79 5.40
CA ILE A 181 -10.43 -3.74 4.49
C ILE A 181 -11.82 -4.18 4.98
N SER A 182 -12.73 -4.47 4.04
CA SER A 182 -14.02 -5.07 4.33
C SER A 182 -14.22 -6.36 3.56
N ALA A 183 -14.13 -7.51 4.25
CA ALA A 183 -14.28 -8.82 3.61
C ALA A 183 -15.63 -8.97 2.90
N TYR A 184 -16.72 -8.54 3.54
CA TYR A 184 -18.05 -8.63 2.97
C TYR A 184 -18.18 -7.83 1.67
N TYR A 185 -17.77 -6.56 1.66
CA TYR A 185 -17.88 -5.71 0.47
C TYR A 185 -16.89 -6.12 -0.63
N ALA A 186 -15.66 -6.52 -0.27
CA ALA A 186 -14.68 -7.00 -1.25
C ALA A 186 -15.16 -8.25 -2.01
N VAL A 187 -15.88 -9.16 -1.33
CA VAL A 187 -16.42 -10.39 -1.92
C VAL A 187 -17.73 -10.14 -2.67
N HIS A 188 -18.66 -9.39 -2.08
CA HIS A 188 -20.04 -9.32 -2.57
C HIS A 188 -20.40 -8.08 -3.38
N TYR A 189 -19.66 -6.97 -3.25
CA TYR A 189 -19.99 -5.75 -3.98
C TYR A 189 -19.40 -5.81 -5.41
N TYR A 190 -19.96 -6.73 -6.20
CA TYR A 190 -19.69 -6.96 -7.62
C TYR A 190 -20.82 -6.35 -8.47
N ASN A 191 -21.00 -5.04 -8.38
CA ASN A 191 -21.80 -4.32 -9.37
C ASN A 191 -20.92 -3.24 -9.98
N ASN A 192 -21.14 -2.98 -11.28
CA ASN A 192 -20.34 -2.19 -12.22
C ASN A 192 -19.97 -0.75 -11.80
N ASP A 193 -20.18 -0.36 -10.55
CA ASP A 193 -19.87 0.95 -9.99
C ASP A 193 -18.38 1.10 -9.64
N PHE A 194 -17.72 0.03 -9.19
CA PHE A 194 -16.27 0.00 -8.98
C PHE A 194 -15.62 -0.62 -10.21
N GLY A 195 -15.32 0.21 -11.21
CA GLY A 195 -14.73 -0.24 -12.47
C GLY A 195 -13.56 -1.22 -12.24
N SER A 196 -13.46 -2.26 -13.06
CA SER A 196 -12.42 -3.30 -13.03
C SER A 196 -10.98 -2.79 -13.19
N ASN A 197 -10.79 -1.48 -13.36
CA ASN A 197 -9.57 -0.86 -13.84
C ASN A 197 -9.19 0.35 -12.97
N CYS A 198 -9.18 0.19 -11.64
CA CYS A 198 -8.81 1.24 -10.70
C CYS A 198 -7.43 1.05 -10.05
N ALA A 199 -6.91 -0.17 -10.02
CA ALA A 199 -5.55 -0.45 -9.58
C ALA A 199 -4.55 -0.29 -10.73
N ASN A 200 -3.31 0.06 -10.40
CA ASN A 200 -2.13 0.04 -11.29
C ASN A 200 -2.30 0.81 -12.62
N GLN A 201 -3.17 1.82 -12.63
CA GLN A 201 -3.41 2.64 -13.82
C GLN A 201 -2.17 3.40 -14.27
N GLY A 202 -1.80 3.26 -15.53
CA GLY A 202 -0.63 3.91 -16.12
C GLY A 202 0.71 3.26 -15.79
N LEU A 203 0.70 2.10 -15.12
CA LEU A 203 1.89 1.27 -14.90
C LEU A 203 1.97 0.17 -15.97
N ASP A 204 3.19 -0.27 -16.26
CA ASP A 204 3.47 -1.36 -17.21
C ASP A 204 4.51 -2.30 -16.61
N ILE A 205 4.03 -3.43 -16.08
CA ILE A 205 4.89 -4.42 -15.43
C ILE A 205 5.83 -5.12 -16.41
N ASP A 206 5.45 -5.21 -17.70
CA ASP A 206 6.29 -5.81 -18.73
C ASP A 206 7.47 -4.88 -19.02
N ALA A 207 7.21 -3.58 -19.13
CA ALA A 207 8.25 -2.57 -19.33
C ALA A 207 9.20 -2.45 -18.12
N ASP A 208 8.67 -2.53 -16.90
CA ASP A 208 9.48 -2.54 -15.67
C ASP A 208 10.40 -3.77 -15.60
N LEU A 209 9.85 -4.97 -15.82
CA LEU A 209 10.61 -6.21 -15.77
C LEU A 209 11.61 -6.35 -16.93
N ALA A 210 11.34 -5.71 -18.07
CA ALA A 210 12.25 -5.64 -19.20
C ALA A 210 13.35 -4.57 -19.03
N GLY A 211 13.24 -3.69 -18.03
CA GLY A 211 14.16 -2.58 -17.82
C GLY A 211 14.08 -1.50 -18.89
N THR A 212 12.94 -1.40 -19.60
CA THR A 212 12.77 -0.42 -20.70
C THR A 212 12.18 0.90 -20.20
N THR A 213 11.26 0.83 -19.23
CA THR A 213 10.61 1.99 -18.61
C THR A 213 10.33 1.67 -17.15
N HIS A 214 10.52 2.65 -16.28
CA HIS A 214 10.23 2.56 -14.85
C HIS A 214 9.29 3.68 -14.43
N PHE A 215 8.48 3.43 -13.40
CA PHE A 215 7.39 4.33 -13.01
C PHE A 215 7.61 4.89 -11.61
N GLY A 216 7.22 6.14 -11.42
CA GLY A 216 7.19 6.81 -10.11
C GLY A 216 5.76 7.17 -9.72
N GLY A 217 5.52 7.24 -8.42
CA GLY A 217 4.26 7.75 -7.89
C GLY A 217 4.24 9.27 -7.80
N ARG A 218 3.11 9.81 -7.33
CA ARG A 218 2.84 11.26 -7.32
C ARG A 218 3.18 11.94 -5.99
N ALA A 219 3.68 11.19 -5.01
CA ALA A 219 4.05 11.74 -3.72
C ALA A 219 5.30 12.61 -3.85
N ASN A 220 5.24 13.78 -3.25
CA ASN A 220 6.32 14.75 -3.23
C ASN A 220 6.59 15.20 -1.80
N TYR A 221 7.77 15.78 -1.58
CA TYR A 221 8.21 16.29 -0.30
C TYR A 221 8.35 17.80 -0.36
N ASP A 222 7.74 18.49 0.59
CA ASP A 222 7.92 19.93 0.78
C ASP A 222 8.93 20.20 1.91
N SER A 223 10.12 20.65 1.53
CA SER A 223 11.20 20.98 2.47
C SER A 223 10.90 22.17 3.39
N ALA A 224 9.93 23.02 3.04
CA ALA A 224 9.57 24.18 3.86
C ALA A 224 8.70 23.78 5.06
N THR A 225 7.85 22.76 4.87
CA THR A 225 6.92 22.29 5.90
C THR A 225 7.30 20.93 6.49
N ASP A 226 8.32 20.26 5.94
CA ASP A 226 8.75 18.90 6.30
C ASP A 226 7.60 17.88 6.16
N ASN A 227 6.78 18.03 5.11
CA ASN A 227 5.62 17.18 4.86
C ASN A 227 5.67 16.53 3.48
N TYR A 228 5.05 15.35 3.40
CA TYR A 228 4.75 14.70 2.13
C TYR A 228 3.34 15.06 1.67
N TYR A 229 3.17 15.27 0.37
CA TYR A 229 1.89 15.60 -0.24
C TYR A 229 1.72 14.89 -1.58
N ILE A 230 0.48 14.79 -2.04
CA ILE A 230 0.18 14.32 -3.39
C ILE A 230 0.07 15.53 -4.30
N MET A 231 0.85 15.55 -5.39
CA MET A 231 0.71 16.58 -6.41
C MET A 231 -0.70 16.51 -7.04
N ASP A 232 -1.38 17.64 -7.09
CA ASP A 232 -2.69 17.75 -7.72
C ASP A 232 -2.59 17.62 -9.26
N LEU A 233 -3.70 17.26 -9.90
CA LEU A 233 -3.85 17.31 -11.37
C LEU A 233 -4.24 18.69 -11.89
N ASP A 234 -4.60 19.62 -10.99
CA ASP A 234 -5.01 20.97 -11.34
C ASP A 234 -3.82 21.86 -11.69
N GLY A 235 -3.32 21.68 -12.91
CA GLY A 235 -2.37 22.63 -13.50
C GLY A 235 -1.55 22.08 -14.66
N PHE A 236 -2.14 21.58 -15.74
CA PHE A 236 -1.44 21.53 -17.03
C PHE A 236 -2.36 21.78 -18.23
N ALA A 237 -2.32 23.01 -18.75
CA ALA A 237 -2.30 23.23 -20.18
C ALA A 237 -0.83 23.19 -20.63
N TRP A 238 -0.50 22.27 -21.55
CA TRP A 238 0.79 22.27 -22.24
C TRP A 238 0.86 23.47 -23.21
N SER A 239 1.21 24.66 -22.73
CA SER A 239 1.92 25.67 -23.54
C SER A 239 2.54 26.83 -22.76
N ASP A 240 2.07 27.20 -21.57
CA ASP A 240 2.55 28.43 -20.94
C ASP A 240 2.58 28.36 -19.42
N GLY A 241 3.80 28.38 -18.85
CA GLY A 241 4.12 28.99 -17.56
C GLY A 241 3.49 28.41 -16.29
N TYR A 242 4.33 28.07 -15.31
CA TYR A 242 3.92 27.67 -13.96
C TYR A 242 2.75 28.50 -13.38
N ALA A 243 1.77 27.80 -12.82
CA ALA A 243 0.92 28.33 -11.76
C ALA A 243 0.97 27.35 -10.57
N TRP A 244 1.41 27.88 -9.42
CA TRP A 244 1.36 27.20 -8.13
C TRP A 244 -0.07 27.29 -7.60
N SER A 245 -0.71 26.17 -7.33
CA SER A 245 -1.83 26.10 -6.38
C SER A 245 -2.06 24.67 -5.90
N ASP A 246 -1.80 24.51 -4.59
CA ASP A 246 -2.33 23.54 -3.62
C ASP A 246 -2.22 22.03 -3.91
N GLY A 247 -1.26 21.37 -3.26
CA GLY A 247 -1.22 19.91 -3.10
C GLY A 247 -1.83 19.46 -1.76
N TYR A 248 -2.31 18.22 -1.69
CA TYR A 248 -2.98 17.66 -0.51
C TYR A 248 -1.97 17.31 0.60
N TRP A 249 -2.02 18.05 1.70
CA TRP A 249 -1.06 18.00 2.80
C TRP A 249 -1.24 16.78 3.73
N TRP A 250 -0.12 16.25 4.24
CA TRP A 250 -0.02 15.20 5.27
C TRP A 250 -0.99 15.35 6.47
N ASN A 251 -1.40 16.58 6.79
CA ASN A 251 -2.23 16.94 7.95
C ASN A 251 -3.72 17.23 7.68
N TYR A 252 -4.17 17.29 6.42
CA TYR A 252 -5.57 17.61 6.13
C TYR A 252 -6.17 16.61 5.16
N ALA A 253 -7.14 15.89 5.69
CA ALA A 253 -8.03 15.13 4.87
C ALA A 253 -8.94 16.04 4.07
N TYR A 254 -9.04 15.81 2.77
CA TYR A 254 -10.34 15.83 2.12
C TYR A 254 -10.30 15.15 0.75
N TYR A 255 -11.47 14.61 0.40
CA TYR A 255 -11.94 13.95 -0.80
C TYR A 255 -11.63 12.46 -1.04
N MET A 256 -12.76 11.75 -0.93
CA MET A 256 -13.04 10.37 -1.23
C MET A 256 -12.94 10.11 -2.73
N TRP A 257 -12.67 8.85 -3.07
CA TRP A 257 -12.93 8.27 -4.38
C TRP A 257 -14.44 8.37 -4.68
N SER A 258 -14.89 9.52 -5.14
CA SER A 258 -16.19 9.68 -5.81
C SER A 258 -15.93 10.37 -7.14
N ASP A 259 -15.37 9.60 -8.05
CA ASP A 259 -15.76 9.55 -9.46
C ASP A 259 -14.86 8.49 -10.11
N GLY A 260 -15.40 7.28 -10.28
CA GLY A 260 -14.99 6.51 -11.45
C GLY A 260 -15.38 7.34 -12.68
N PHE A 261 -14.50 7.47 -13.67
CA PHE A 261 -14.76 7.18 -15.08
C PHE A 261 -13.67 7.75 -15.99
N ALA A 262 -13.37 6.96 -17.00
CA ALA A 262 -12.54 7.27 -18.14
C ALA A 262 -13.12 8.41 -18.98
N TRP A 263 -12.23 9.13 -19.69
CA TRP A 263 -12.59 9.76 -20.96
C TRP A 263 -11.76 9.12 -22.08
N SER A 264 -12.38 8.17 -22.77
CA SER A 264 -12.19 7.98 -24.21
C SER A 264 -13.31 8.73 -24.92
N ASP A 265 -12.94 9.82 -25.61
CA ASP A 265 -13.47 10.28 -26.91
C ASP A 265 -13.39 11.80 -27.00
N GLY A 266 -12.57 12.30 -27.94
CA GLY A 266 -12.42 13.74 -28.15
C GLY A 266 -11.42 14.14 -29.22
N TYR A 267 -11.62 13.65 -30.44
CA TYR A 267 -11.02 14.11 -31.70
C TYR A 267 -9.52 13.86 -31.92
N ALA A 268 -9.25 12.94 -32.85
CA ALA A 268 -8.07 13.00 -33.68
C ALA A 268 -7.97 14.39 -34.34
N TRP A 269 -6.91 15.11 -34.03
CA TRP A 269 -6.30 16.01 -34.99
C TRP A 269 -4.91 15.49 -35.30
N SER A 270 -4.76 15.18 -36.57
CA SER A 270 -3.54 14.85 -37.26
C SER A 270 -2.46 15.90 -37.04
N ASP A 271 -1.22 15.41 -37.15
CA ASP A 271 0.02 16.15 -37.42
C ASP A 271 0.78 16.68 -36.19
N GLY A 272 1.98 16.12 -35.98
CA GLY A 272 3.02 16.84 -35.25
C GLY A 272 4.07 15.98 -34.56
N PHE A 273 5.02 15.47 -35.34
CA PHE A 273 6.42 15.14 -35.02
C PHE A 273 6.83 14.81 -33.57
N ALA A 274 7.39 13.60 -33.44
CA ALA A 274 8.29 13.22 -32.37
C ALA A 274 9.44 14.22 -32.22
N TRP A 275 9.76 14.58 -30.97
CA TRP A 275 11.07 15.07 -30.60
C TRP A 275 11.65 14.19 -29.52
N SER A 276 12.74 13.53 -29.89
CA SER A 276 13.79 13.05 -29.01
C SER A 276 14.31 14.21 -28.17
N ASP A 277 14.48 13.99 -26.87
CA ASP A 277 15.73 14.20 -26.12
C ASP A 277 15.42 14.07 -24.62
N GLY A 278 16.19 13.24 -23.93
CA GLY A 278 15.94 12.87 -22.54
C GLY A 278 16.46 13.88 -21.51
N TYR A 279 16.05 13.66 -20.25
CA TYR A 279 16.81 14.04 -19.07
C TYR A 279 16.79 12.90 -18.07
N ALA A 280 17.97 12.34 -17.84
CA ALA A 280 18.26 11.52 -16.66
C ALA A 280 18.45 12.47 -15.47
N TRP A 281 17.80 12.17 -14.35
CA TRP A 281 18.14 12.81 -13.08
C TRP A 281 19.09 11.90 -12.32
N SER A 282 20.33 12.38 -12.20
CA SER A 282 21.32 11.88 -11.24
C SER A 282 21.07 12.55 -9.91
N ASP A 283 20.95 11.76 -8.84
CA ASP A 283 21.70 11.93 -7.60
C ASP A 283 21.50 10.67 -6.75
N GLY A 284 22.51 9.80 -6.76
CA GLY A 284 22.51 8.52 -6.08
C GLY A 284 22.96 8.66 -4.63
N PHE A 285 22.18 8.10 -3.71
CA PHE A 285 22.68 7.75 -2.38
C PHE A 285 23.43 6.42 -2.49
N ALA A 286 24.63 6.37 -1.91
CA ALA A 286 25.45 5.17 -1.85
C ALA A 286 24.93 4.23 -0.75
N TRP A 287 24.75 2.95 -1.09
CA TRP A 287 24.24 1.93 -0.19
C TRP A 287 25.33 0.90 0.15
N SER A 288 25.32 0.45 1.40
CA SER A 288 26.17 -0.62 1.92
C SER A 288 25.34 -1.87 2.20
N ASP A 289 25.98 -3.04 2.19
CA ASP A 289 25.35 -4.34 2.34
C ASP A 289 24.44 -4.47 3.58
N ALA A 290 23.21 -4.95 3.37
CA ALA A 290 22.23 -5.20 4.43
C ALA A 290 21.80 -6.67 4.49
N GLN A 291 21.66 -7.17 5.73
CA GLN A 291 21.18 -8.50 6.05
C GLN A 291 19.63 -8.52 6.08
N MET A 292 19.03 -9.50 5.40
CA MET A 292 17.58 -9.72 5.39
C MET A 292 17.11 -10.27 6.74
N ALA A 293 16.13 -9.62 7.37
CA ALA A 293 15.47 -10.15 8.58
C ALA A 293 14.11 -10.77 8.22
N VAL A 294 13.88 -11.98 8.71
CA VAL A 294 12.56 -12.62 8.68
C VAL A 294 11.92 -12.35 10.04
N ASN A 295 10.99 -11.39 10.08
CA ASN A 295 10.15 -11.04 11.24
C ASN A 295 10.90 -10.34 12.38
N THR A 296 10.90 -9.01 12.34
CA THR A 296 11.26 -8.18 13.50
C THR A 296 10.15 -8.27 14.54
N TRP A 297 10.49 -8.74 15.74
CA TRP A 297 9.58 -8.67 16.89
C TRP A 297 9.22 -7.21 17.17
N VAL A 298 7.93 -6.93 17.34
CA VAL A 298 7.44 -5.64 17.82
C VAL A 298 6.79 -5.83 19.18
N PRO A 299 6.93 -4.86 20.11
CA PRO A 299 6.16 -4.86 21.34
C PRO A 299 4.66 -4.98 21.03
N GLN A 300 3.92 -5.69 21.89
CA GLN A 300 2.46 -5.58 21.86
C GLN A 300 2.09 -4.16 22.29
N GLU A 301 1.18 -3.51 21.55
CA GLU A 301 0.70 -2.16 21.85
C GLU A 301 -0.23 -2.10 23.05
#